data_AF-A0A843F2L1-F1
#
_entry.id   AF-A0A843F2L1-F1
#
_cell.length_a   1.000
_cell.length_b   1.000
_cell.length_c   1.000
_cell.angle_alpha   90.00
_cell.angle_beta   90.00
_cell.angle_gamma   90.00
#
_symmetry.space_group_name_H-M   'P 1'
#
loop_
_entity.id
_entity.type
_entity.pdbx_description
1 polymer ?
#
loop_
_entity_poly.entity_id
_entity_poly.type
_entity_poly.pdbx_seq_one_letter_code
_entity_poly.pdbx_strand_id
1 'polypeptide(L)' 'MDDFLDSLYPEITLETDDIIMNISVKKDYSTIDDLDRRKEEFIKDLHDFIDEFSETPESVEFISFFD' A
#
# COMPACT_ATOMS: atom_id res chain seq x y z
N MET A 1 -14.17 -1.22 15.93
CA MET A 1 -15.05 -0.63 14.88
C MET A 1 -14.31 -0.72 13.54
N ASP A 2 -13.51 -1.76 13.35
CA ASP A 2 -12.57 -1.92 12.21
C ASP A 2 -12.98 -3.05 11.26
N ASP A 3 -13.69 -4.08 11.73
CA ASP A 3 -14.18 -5.22 10.91
C ASP A 3 -15.03 -4.85 9.66
N PHE A 4 -15.44 -3.58 9.51
CA PHE A 4 -16.26 -3.14 8.37
C PHE A 4 -15.42 -2.72 7.15
N LEU A 5 -14.16 -2.31 7.34
CA LEU A 5 -13.27 -1.94 6.23
C LEU A 5 -12.62 -3.17 5.60
N ASP A 6 -12.28 -4.18 6.41
CA ASP A 6 -11.74 -5.48 5.99
C ASP A 6 -12.68 -6.23 5.02
N SER A 7 -13.98 -5.91 5.05
CA SER A 7 -14.98 -6.50 4.14
C SER A 7 -15.08 -5.77 2.79
N LEU A 8 -14.56 -4.56 2.65
CA LEU A 8 -14.80 -3.71 1.48
C LEU A 8 -13.65 -3.68 0.48
N TYR A 9 -12.41 -3.88 0.95
CA TYR A 9 -11.22 -3.79 0.12
C TYR A 9 -10.34 -5.01 0.31
N PRO A 10 -9.71 -5.53 -0.77
CA PRO A 10 -8.70 -6.56 -0.63
C PRO A 10 -7.51 -6.03 0.18
N GLU A 11 -7.04 -6.86 1.10
CA GLU A 11 -5.91 -6.54 1.99
C GLU A 11 -4.79 -7.57 1.85
N ILE A 12 -3.56 -7.09 2.01
CA ILE A 12 -2.37 -7.93 2.07
C ILE A 12 -1.42 -7.42 3.15
N THR A 13 -0.87 -8.36 3.92
CA THR A 13 0.25 -8.12 4.82
C THR A 13 1.54 -8.59 4.16
N LEU A 14 2.53 -7.71 4.11
CA LEU A 14 3.87 -7.98 3.64
C LEU A 14 4.84 -7.79 4.79
N GLU A 15 5.68 -8.78 5.05
CA GLU A 15 6.68 -8.76 6.12
C GLU A 15 8.05 -9.08 5.54
N THR A 16 9.04 -8.29 5.95
CA THR A 16 10.46 -8.44 5.66
C THR A 16 11.22 -8.40 6.98
N ASP A 17 12.53 -8.63 6.95
CA ASP A 17 13.36 -8.59 8.16
C ASP A 17 13.31 -7.24 8.90
N ASP A 18 13.06 -6.15 8.16
CA ASP A 18 13.11 -4.79 8.70
C ASP A 18 11.73 -4.12 8.82
N ILE A 19 10.75 -4.52 8.00
CA ILE A 19 9.49 -3.80 7.83
C ILE A 19 8.31 -4.77 7.72
N ILE A 20 7.24 -4.49 8.48
CA ILE A 20 5.91 -5.08 8.30
C ILE A 20 4.99 -3.99 7.74
N MET A 21 4.27 -4.29 6.67
CA MET A 21 3.35 -3.38 5.99
C MET A 21 1.99 -4.06 5.78
N ASN A 22 0.92 -3.37 6.14
CA ASN A 22 -0.46 -3.76 5.82
C ASN A 22 -0.98 -2.82 4.72
N ILE A 23 -1.41 -3.37 3.59
CA ILE A 23 -1.89 -2.61 2.43
C ILE A 23 -3.34 -3.00 2.15
N SER A 24 -4.22 -2.00 2.13
CA SER A 24 -5.61 -2.14 1.68
C SER A 24 -5.80 -1.41 0.35
N VAL A 25 -6.24 -2.12 -0.68
CA VAL A 25 -6.29 -1.58 -2.05
C VAL A 25 -7.71 -1.17 -2.42
N LYS A 26 -7.90 0.12 -2.73
CA LYS A 26 -9.20 0.66 -3.17
C LYS A 26 -9.46 0.51 -4.66
N LYS A 27 -8.40 0.40 -5.47
CA LYS A 27 -8.48 0.35 -6.93
C LYS A 27 -8.86 -1.05 -7.41
N ASP A 28 -9.82 -1.12 -8.33
CA ASP A 28 -10.19 -2.38 -8.98
C ASP A 28 -9.29 -2.66 -10.19
N TYR A 29 -8.33 -3.55 -10.00
CA TYR A 29 -7.41 -4.02 -11.05
C TYR A 29 -7.99 -5.13 -11.93
N SER A 30 -9.19 -5.65 -11.63
CA SER A 30 -9.81 -6.72 -12.43
C SER A 30 -10.12 -6.30 -13.86
N THR A 31 -10.21 -4.98 -14.11
CA THR A 31 -10.37 -4.37 -15.42
C THR A 31 -9.21 -4.62 -16.39
N ILE A 32 -8.04 -5.05 -15.88
CA ILE A 32 -6.88 -5.41 -16.68
C ILE A 32 -6.87 -6.94 -16.84
N ASP A 33 -7.14 -7.43 -18.04
CA ASP A 33 -7.25 -8.87 -18.32
C ASP A 33 -5.90 -9.61 -18.20
N ASP A 34 -4.81 -8.94 -18.57
CA ASP A 34 -3.46 -9.50 -18.54
C ASP A 34 -2.87 -9.44 -17.12
N LEU A 35 -2.50 -10.60 -16.58
CA LEU A 35 -2.04 -10.72 -15.19
C LEU A 35 -0.70 -10.01 -14.96
N ASP A 36 0.22 -10.10 -15.92
CA ASP A 36 1.54 -9.46 -15.81
C ASP A 36 1.37 -7.94 -15.83
N ARG A 37 0.54 -7.42 -16.73
CA ARG A 37 0.20 -6.00 -16.78
C ARG A 37 -0.51 -5.51 -15.52
N ARG A 38 -1.41 -6.33 -14.97
CA ARG A 38 -2.12 -6.03 -13.71
C ARG A 38 -1.12 -5.86 -12.56
N LYS A 39 -0.14 -6.75 -12.50
CA LYS A 39 0.94 -6.69 -11.51
C LYS A 39 1.82 -5.46 -11.71
N GLU A 40 2.20 -5.14 -12.94
CA GLU A 40 2.98 -3.92 -13.25
C GLU A 40 2.27 -2.65 -12.76
N GLU A 41 0.97 -2.51 -13.05
CA GLU A 41 0.19 -1.35 -12.62
C GLU A 41 0.06 -1.27 -11.10
N PHE A 42 -0.17 -2.39 -10.41
CA PHE A 42 -0.21 -2.40 -8.95
C PHE A 42 1.12 -1.96 -8.31
N ILE A 43 2.25 -2.47 -8.83
CA ILE A 43 3.58 -2.10 -8.32
C ILE A 43 3.88 -0.63 -8.60
N LYS A 44 3.45 -0.10 -9.76
CA LYS A 44 3.59 1.31 -10.08
C LYS A 44 2.80 2.18 -9.10
N ASP A 45 1.53 1.87 -8.86
CA ASP A 45 0.70 2.62 -7.92
C ASP A 45 1.26 2.57 -6.49
N LEU A 46 1.90 1.45 -6.10
CA LEU A 46 2.58 1.33 -4.81
C LEU A 46 3.81 2.25 -4.73
N HIS A 47 4.61 2.34 -5.80
CA HIS A 47 5.74 3.27 -5.86
C HIS A 47 5.26 4.72 -5.78
N ASP A 48 4.26 5.09 -6.58
CA ASP A 48 3.68 6.44 -6.57
C ASP A 48 3.16 6.80 -5.16
N PHE A 49 2.52 5.85 -4.46
CA PHE A 49 2.09 6.03 -3.07
C PHE A 49 3.25 6.26 -2.09
N ILE A 50 4.34 5.49 -2.19
CA ILE A 50 5.52 5.65 -1.32
C ILE A 50 6.19 7.00 -1.57
N ASP A 51 6.30 7.40 -2.83
CA ASP A 51 6.88 8.69 -3.21
C ASP A 51 6.03 9.84 -2.65
N GLU A 52 4.71 9.80 -2.82
CA GLU A 52 3.78 10.77 -2.22
C GLU A 52 3.90 10.77 -0.68
N PHE A 53 3.92 9.60 -0.05
CA PHE A 53 4.07 9.47 1.40
C PHE A 53 5.37 10.13 1.89
N SER A 54 6.49 9.95 1.18
CA SER A 54 7.80 10.50 1.56
C SER A 54 7.84 12.03 1.61
N GLU A 55 6.91 12.71 0.93
CA GLU A 55 6.78 14.16 0.93
C GLU A 55 5.83 14.67 2.02
N THR A 56 5.16 13.78 2.74
CA THR A 56 4.19 14.14 3.79
C THR A 56 4.87 14.47 5.12
N PRO A 57 4.35 15.45 5.88
CA PRO A 57 4.77 15.68 7.27
C PRO A 57 4.69 14.42 8.14
N GLU A 58 3.69 13.58 7.90
CA GLU A 58 3.45 12.31 8.58
C GLU A 58 4.64 11.35 8.43
N SER A 59 5.30 11.33 7.27
CA SER A 59 6.51 10.51 7.08
C SER A 59 7.70 11.00 7.91
N VAL A 60 7.83 12.33 8.07
CA VAL A 60 8.86 12.95 8.91
C VAL A 60 8.58 12.66 10.38
N GLU A 61 7.33 12.82 10.81
CA GLU A 61 6.89 12.47 12.17
C GLU A 61 7.13 10.98 12.46
N PHE A 62 6.83 10.10 11.51
CA PHE A 62 7.04 8.66 11.64
C PHE A 62 8.51 8.31 11.86
N ILE A 63 9.43 8.88 11.06
CA ILE A 63 10.87 8.62 11.22
C ILE A 63 11.44 9.25 12.50
N SER A 64 10.89 10.38 12.95
CA SER A 64 11.33 11.02 14.20
C SER A 64 11.15 10.16 15.46
N PHE A 65 10.33 9.10 15.39
CA PHE A 65 10.23 8.11 16.47
C PHE A 65 11.56 7.42 16.78
N PHE A 66 12.47 7.34 15.80
CA PHE A 66 13.76 6.66 15.90
C PHE A 66 14.94 7.61 16.18
N ASP A 67 14.70 8.90 16.35
CA ASP A 67 15.70 9.91 16.74
C ASP A 67 15.96 9.90 18.27
#